data_AF-A0A1Q8ETT8-F1
#
_entry.id   AF-A0A1Q8ETT8-F1
#
_cell.length_a   1.000
_cell.length_b   1.000
_cell.length_c   1.000
_cell.angle_alpha   90.00
_cell.angle_beta   90.00
_cell.angle_gamma   90.00
#
_symmetry.space_group_name_H-M   'P 1'
#
loop_
_entity.id
_entity.type
_entity.pdbx_description
1 polymer ?
#
loop_
_entity_poly.entity_id
_entity_poly.type
_entity_poly.pdbx_seq_one_letter_code
_entity_poly.pdbx_strand_id
1 'polypeptide(L)'
;MSKYKLDNRTLTLLSAQVNLTETFIHTLRSTPRRDVLSFRLKVERSKSDTLFTVELGSERHTLTLQNEKKMHLKLADFIEEIVNGPFDPSNTAELRPLHANRRYGAFPVELQQQVFELVRTGGFLSLDLGFDLPIQLAIHRTQTRTGVTTIMSIGVKRPRTKCFTVCGSDVQMYEKVVESINHLAAEATPAAHAA
;
A
#
# COMPACT_ATOMS: atom_id res chain seq x y z
N MET A 1 10.35 10.95 9.76
CA MET A 1 10.11 10.28 8.46
C MET A 1 11.08 9.11 8.34
N SER A 2 10.62 7.87 8.16
CA SER A 2 11.55 6.73 7.94
C SER A 2 12.40 6.98 6.68
N LYS A 3 13.71 6.78 6.81
CA LYS A 3 14.68 7.04 5.74
C LYS A 3 14.59 5.97 4.65
N TYR A 4 14.39 4.70 5.03
CA TYR A 4 14.26 3.58 4.11
C TYR A 4 12.87 2.95 4.24
N LYS A 5 12.31 2.50 3.12
CA LYS A 5 11.09 1.68 3.07
C LYS A 5 11.28 0.51 2.13
N LEU A 6 10.65 -0.61 2.46
CA LEU A 6 10.49 -1.71 1.51
C LEU A 6 9.49 -1.31 0.42
N ASP A 7 9.86 -1.54 -0.83
CA ASP A 7 8.94 -1.36 -1.94
C ASP A 7 8.01 -2.57 -2.09
N ASN A 8 6.87 -2.37 -2.78
CA ASN A 8 5.89 -3.44 -2.99
C ASN A 8 6.49 -4.66 -3.70
N ARG A 9 7.51 -4.47 -4.53
CA ARG A 9 8.24 -5.56 -5.19
C ARG A 9 8.98 -6.41 -4.16
N THR A 10 9.76 -5.79 -3.27
CA THR A 10 10.46 -6.53 -2.22
C THR A 10 9.48 -7.20 -1.27
N LEU A 11 8.36 -6.55 -0.90
CA LEU A 11 7.31 -7.21 -0.11
C LEU A 11 6.76 -8.48 -0.78
N THR A 12 6.53 -8.44 -2.10
CA THR A 12 6.11 -9.63 -2.86
C THR A 12 7.19 -10.71 -2.88
N LEU A 13 8.46 -10.33 -3.08
CA LEU A 13 9.57 -11.28 -3.01
C LEU A 13 9.66 -11.93 -1.64
N LEU A 14 9.54 -11.16 -0.56
CA LEU A 14 9.52 -11.71 0.81
C LEU A 14 8.42 -12.75 0.98
N SER A 15 7.20 -12.49 0.47
CA SER A 15 6.09 -13.46 0.56
C SER A 15 6.39 -14.83 -0.07
N ALA A 16 7.21 -14.87 -1.13
CA ALA A 16 7.67 -16.11 -1.71
C ALA A 16 8.86 -16.70 -0.93
N GLN A 17 9.83 -15.85 -0.57
CA GLN A 17 11.09 -16.25 0.06
C GLN A 17 10.93 -16.82 1.47
N VAL A 18 9.93 -16.37 2.23
CA VAL A 18 9.65 -16.94 3.57
C VAL A 18 9.25 -18.42 3.53
N ASN A 19 8.93 -18.96 2.34
CA ASN A 19 8.62 -20.38 2.14
C ASN A 19 9.83 -21.19 1.69
N LEU A 20 11.00 -20.57 1.53
CA LEU A 20 12.23 -21.20 1.06
C LEU A 20 13.29 -21.23 2.18
N THR A 21 14.25 -22.15 2.08
CA THR A 21 15.44 -22.18 2.95
C THR A 21 16.65 -21.82 2.10
N GLU A 22 16.97 -20.52 2.03
CA GLU A 22 18.07 -20.01 1.23
C GLU A 22 18.53 -18.63 1.73
N THR A 23 19.52 -18.07 1.05
CA THR A 23 20.05 -16.73 1.30
C THR A 23 19.73 -15.81 0.13
N PHE A 24 19.07 -14.70 0.41
CA PHE A 24 18.63 -13.71 -0.57
C PHE A 24 19.35 -12.39 -0.35
N ILE A 25 19.59 -11.65 -1.43
CA ILE A 25 20.20 -10.32 -1.38
C ILE A 25 19.15 -9.31 -1.82
N HIS A 26 18.96 -8.27 -1.02
CA HIS A 26 17.97 -7.23 -1.23
C HIS A 26 18.60 -5.85 -1.18
N THR A 27 17.94 -4.89 -1.80
CA THR A 27 18.33 -3.48 -1.77
C THR A 27 17.16 -2.59 -1.40
N LEU A 28 17.31 -1.84 -0.32
CA LEU A 28 16.39 -0.79 0.11
C LEU A 28 16.81 0.54 -0.52
N ARG A 29 15.82 1.37 -0.82
CA ARG A 29 16.07 2.73 -1.34
C ARG A 29 15.42 3.74 -0.43
N SER A 30 16.14 4.82 -0.16
CA SER A 30 15.55 5.98 0.50
C SER A 30 14.85 6.89 -0.50
N THR A 31 13.70 7.43 -0.10
CA THR A 31 13.04 8.54 -0.77
C THR A 31 13.08 9.75 0.17
N PRO A 32 13.50 10.95 -0.29
CA PRO A 32 13.80 11.35 -1.68
C PRO A 32 15.28 11.23 -2.11
N ARG A 33 16.22 10.95 -1.17
CA ARG A 33 17.67 11.07 -1.42
C ARG A 33 18.29 9.96 -2.28
N ARG A 34 17.53 8.90 -2.62
CA ARG A 34 17.98 7.74 -3.44
C ARG A 34 19.18 6.98 -2.87
N ASP A 35 19.51 7.15 -1.59
CA ASP A 35 20.48 6.30 -0.90
C ASP A 35 20.05 4.83 -1.03
N VAL A 36 20.98 3.95 -1.38
CA VAL A 36 20.74 2.51 -1.54
C VAL A 36 21.42 1.77 -0.40
N LEU A 37 20.67 0.97 0.33
CA LEU A 37 21.18 0.10 1.39
C LEU A 37 20.97 -1.36 0.98
N SER A 38 22.05 -2.13 0.90
CA SER A 38 21.95 -3.55 0.58
C SER A 38 21.95 -4.37 1.86
N PHE A 39 21.12 -5.41 1.92
CA PHE A 39 21.10 -6.35 3.04
C PHE A 39 20.97 -7.78 2.53
N ARG A 40 21.47 -8.72 3.32
CA ARG A 40 21.33 -10.15 3.06
C ARG A 40 20.31 -10.74 4.02
N LEU A 41 19.37 -11.50 3.49
CA LEU A 41 18.34 -12.22 4.23
C LEU A 41 18.60 -13.71 4.12
N LYS A 42 19.03 -14.35 5.21
CA LYS A 42 19.07 -15.80 5.33
C LYS A 42 17.77 -16.30 5.93
N VAL A 43 17.16 -17.28 5.29
CA VAL A 43 15.91 -17.90 5.72
C VAL A 43 16.18 -19.36 6.02
N GLU A 44 15.85 -19.79 7.24
CA GLU A 44 15.96 -21.16 7.70
C GLU A 44 14.59 -21.63 8.17
N ARG A 45 13.86 -22.32 7.29
CA ARG A 45 12.49 -22.76 7.55
C ARG A 45 12.47 -24.14 8.22
N SER A 46 11.80 -24.21 9.35
CA SER A 46 11.46 -25.43 10.08
C SER A 46 9.97 -25.79 9.90
N LYS A 47 9.53 -26.89 10.52
CA LYS A 47 8.13 -27.37 10.42
C LYS A 47 7.13 -26.38 11.05
N SER A 48 7.46 -25.81 12.21
CA SER A 48 6.60 -24.90 12.98
C SER A 48 6.90 -23.42 12.75
N ASP A 49 8.18 -23.11 12.60
CA ASP A 49 8.73 -21.76 12.66
C ASP A 49 9.82 -21.56 11.60
N THR A 50 10.15 -20.30 11.35
CA THR A 50 11.21 -19.90 10.43
C THR A 50 12.13 -18.93 11.14
N LEU A 51 13.44 -19.20 11.10
CA LEU A 51 14.48 -18.30 11.57
C LEU A 51 14.95 -17.43 10.41
N PHE A 52 14.88 -16.12 10.61
CA PHE A 52 15.37 -15.11 9.70
C PHE A 52 16.63 -14.49 10.27
N THR A 53 17.68 -14.40 9.46
CA THR A 53 18.88 -13.61 9.78
C THR A 53 19.01 -12.48 8.74
N VAL A 54 19.04 -11.25 9.20
CA VAL A 54 19.25 -10.04 8.39
C VAL A 54 20.67 -9.53 8.66
N GLU A 55 21.50 -9.51 7.62
CA GLU A 55 22.87 -8.99 7.67
C GLU A 55 22.95 -7.63 6.96
N LEU A 56 23.38 -6.61 7.69
CA LEU A 56 23.53 -5.22 7.26
C LEU A 56 24.98 -4.79 7.48
N GLY A 57 25.83 -4.98 6.48
CA GLY A 57 27.27 -4.72 6.64
C GLY A 57 27.89 -5.62 7.71
N SER A 58 28.34 -5.04 8.83
CA SER A 58 28.88 -5.76 9.99
C SER A 58 27.83 -6.17 11.02
N GLU A 59 26.60 -5.68 10.90
CA GLU A 59 25.52 -5.98 11.84
C GLU A 59 24.75 -7.22 11.41
N ARG A 60 24.39 -8.05 12.38
CA ARG A 60 23.61 -9.26 12.19
C ARG A 60 22.46 -9.29 13.19
N HIS A 61 21.25 -9.35 12.66
CA HIS A 61 20.01 -9.34 13.44
C HIS A 61 19.22 -10.61 13.12
N THR A 62 18.59 -11.20 14.15
CA THR A 62 17.85 -12.46 14.00
C THR A 62 16.43 -12.33 14.50
N LEU A 63 15.49 -12.95 13.79
CA LEU A 63 14.07 -12.99 14.16
C LEU A 63 13.52 -14.39 13.89
N THR A 64 12.87 -14.97 14.89
CA THR A 64 12.13 -16.23 14.72
C THR A 64 10.65 -15.95 14.70
N LEU A 65 9.94 -16.41 13.67
CA LEU A 65 8.49 -16.26 13.54
C LEU A 65 7.84 -17.63 13.33
N GLN A 66 6.62 -17.79 13.84
CA GLN A 66 5.78 -18.94 13.50
C GLN A 66 5.35 -18.87 12.03
N ASN A 67 5.18 -20.04 11.41
CA ASN A 67 4.80 -20.17 10.00
C ASN A 67 3.33 -19.74 9.78
N GLU A 68 3.09 -18.43 9.73
CA GLU A 68 1.78 -17.82 9.52
C GLU A 68 1.66 -17.16 8.14
N LYS A 69 0.41 -16.98 7.68
CA LYS A 69 0.10 -16.38 6.36
C LYS A 69 0.65 -14.95 6.17
N LYS A 70 0.81 -14.19 7.26
CA LYS A 70 1.32 -12.79 7.25
C LYS A 70 2.75 -12.66 7.78
N MET A 71 3.49 -13.77 7.90
CA MET A 71 4.86 -13.77 8.43
C MET A 71 5.79 -12.85 7.65
N HIS A 72 5.66 -12.79 6.32
CA HIS A 72 6.45 -11.89 5.47
C HIS A 72 6.22 -10.40 5.77
N LEU A 73 5.03 -10.03 6.22
CA LEU A 73 4.72 -8.64 6.61
C LEU A 73 5.36 -8.30 7.97
N LYS A 74 5.33 -9.23 8.93
CA LYS A 74 6.04 -9.09 10.21
C LYS A 74 7.56 -8.98 10.01
N LEU A 75 8.11 -9.78 9.10
CA LEU A 75 9.52 -9.69 8.69
C LEU A 75 9.84 -8.33 8.04
N ALA A 76 8.94 -7.81 7.20
CA ALA A 76 9.11 -6.50 6.60
C ALA A 76 9.15 -5.38 7.64
N ASP A 77 8.27 -5.42 8.65
CA ASP A 77 8.27 -4.49 9.78
C ASP A 77 9.62 -4.55 10.53
N PHE A 78 10.12 -5.75 10.83
CA PHE A 78 11.43 -5.94 11.49
C PHE A 78 12.60 -5.38 10.68
N ILE A 79 12.63 -5.62 9.36
CA ILE A 79 13.69 -5.08 8.48
C ILE A 79 13.64 -3.55 8.47
N GLU A 80 12.45 -2.95 8.39
CA GLU A 80 12.32 -1.49 8.44
C GLU A 80 12.72 -0.92 9.80
N GLU A 81 12.43 -1.61 10.91
CA GLU A 81 12.84 -1.21 12.25
C GLU A 81 14.37 -1.20 12.39
N ILE A 82 15.04 -2.29 12.01
CA ILE A 82 16.52 -2.35 12.10
C ILE A 82 17.17 -1.25 11.27
N VAL A 83 16.67 -1.03 10.05
CA VAL A 83 17.31 -0.12 9.09
C VAL A 83 17.06 1.35 9.43
N ASN A 84 15.95 1.67 10.07
CA ASN A 84 15.63 3.05 10.47
C ASN A 84 15.99 3.35 11.94
N GLY A 85 16.34 2.33 12.72
CA GLY A 85 16.56 2.44 14.16
C GLY A 85 15.25 2.31 14.95
N PRO A 86 15.34 2.14 16.29
CA PRO A 86 14.17 1.99 17.15
C PRO A 86 13.24 3.19 17.02
N PHE A 87 11.94 2.91 16.84
CA PHE A 87 10.91 3.94 16.78
C PHE A 87 10.82 4.68 18.12
N ASP A 88 10.84 6.02 18.09
CA ASP A 88 10.55 6.83 19.27
C ASP A 88 9.03 6.89 19.48
N PRO A 89 8.47 6.21 20.51
CA PRO A 89 7.03 6.17 20.75
C PRO A 89 6.46 7.54 21.16
N SER A 90 7.31 8.53 21.50
CA SER A 90 6.85 9.89 21.82
C SER A 90 6.48 10.71 20.58
N ASN A 91 6.87 10.26 19.38
CA ASN A 91 6.63 10.97 18.14
C ASN A 91 5.42 10.39 17.38
N THR A 92 4.21 10.84 17.74
CA THR A 92 2.94 10.38 17.15
C THR A 92 2.83 10.60 15.64
N ALA A 93 3.64 11.51 15.06
CA ALA A 93 3.74 11.72 13.62
C ALA A 93 4.44 10.54 12.88
N GLU A 94 5.08 9.63 13.60
CA GLU A 94 5.82 8.49 13.04
C GLU A 94 5.15 7.13 13.23
N LEU A 95 3.98 7.10 13.89
CA LEU A 95 3.16 5.89 14.06
C LEU A 95 2.57 5.45 12.72
N ARG A 96 3.40 4.78 11.93
CA ARG A 96 2.94 4.11 10.73
C ARG A 96 2.25 2.81 11.11
N PRO A 97 1.10 2.49 10.49
CA PRO A 97 0.54 1.16 10.63
C PRO A 97 1.57 0.14 10.12
N LEU A 98 1.92 -0.79 11.01
CA LEU A 98 2.70 -2.00 10.71
C LEU A 98 2.16 -2.63 9.43
N HIS A 99 3.03 -3.14 8.57
CA HIS A 99 2.67 -3.81 7.32
C HIS A 99 1.58 -4.85 7.57
N ALA A 100 1.66 -5.63 8.65
CA ALA A 100 0.62 -6.61 8.99
C ALA A 100 -0.79 -6.02 9.26
N ASN A 101 -0.84 -4.76 9.71
CA ASN A 101 -2.05 -4.03 10.11
C ASN A 101 -2.57 -3.06 9.04
N ARG A 102 -1.83 -2.81 7.97
CA ARG A 102 -2.26 -1.94 6.87
C ARG A 102 -3.53 -2.49 6.22
N ARG A 103 -4.54 -1.64 6.11
CA ARG A 103 -5.79 -1.90 5.39
C ARG A 103 -5.83 -1.02 4.16
N TYR A 104 -5.74 -1.64 2.99
CA TYR A 104 -5.87 -0.95 1.70
C TYR A 104 -7.32 -1.01 1.22
N GLY A 105 -7.77 0.05 0.55
CA GLY A 105 -9.11 0.11 -0.03
C GLY A 105 -10.23 0.19 1.02
N ALA A 106 -9.92 0.51 2.28
CA ALA A 106 -10.94 0.76 3.28
C ALA A 106 -11.73 2.00 2.84
N PHE A 107 -13.01 1.81 2.49
CA PHE A 107 -13.88 2.86 2.00
C PHE A 107 -14.96 3.19 3.03
N PRO A 108 -14.62 3.96 4.08
CA PRO A 108 -15.51 4.26 5.19
C PRO A 108 -16.72 5.09 4.74
N VAL A 109 -17.78 5.08 5.55
CA VAL A 109 -19.08 5.69 5.23
C VAL A 109 -18.94 7.20 4.98
N GLU A 110 -18.04 7.86 5.69
CA GLU A 110 -17.77 9.30 5.53
C GLU A 110 -17.21 9.61 4.14
N LEU A 111 -16.26 8.80 3.64
CA LEU A 111 -15.73 8.96 2.29
C LEU A 111 -16.76 8.61 1.22
N GLN A 112 -17.62 7.62 1.48
CA GLN A 112 -18.73 7.28 0.59
C GLN A 112 -19.71 8.46 0.44
N GLN A 113 -20.07 9.12 1.54
CA GLN A 113 -20.91 10.31 1.53
C GLN A 113 -20.25 11.47 0.76
N GLN A 114 -18.95 11.70 0.96
CA GLN A 114 -18.22 12.74 0.21
C GLN A 114 -18.22 12.46 -1.30
N VAL A 115 -18.06 11.19 -1.71
CA VAL A 115 -18.14 10.80 -3.12
C VAL A 115 -19.55 10.99 -3.67
N PHE A 116 -20.59 10.69 -2.89
CA PHE A 116 -21.98 10.93 -3.30
C PHE A 116 -22.25 12.42 -3.54
N GLU A 117 -21.83 13.29 -2.62
CA GLU A 117 -21.95 14.74 -2.80
C GLU A 117 -21.12 15.23 -4.01
N LEU A 118 -19.93 14.68 -4.21
CA LEU A 118 -19.11 14.99 -5.39
C LEU A 118 -19.80 14.62 -6.71
N VAL A 119 -20.54 13.51 -6.75
CA VAL A 119 -21.34 13.14 -7.94
C VAL A 119 -22.44 14.17 -8.19
N ARG A 120 -23.03 14.73 -7.13
CA ARG A 120 -24.12 15.72 -7.20
C ARG A 120 -23.63 17.11 -7.63
N THR A 121 -22.49 17.55 -7.12
CA THR A 121 -21.99 18.91 -7.36
C THR A 121 -20.95 18.97 -8.47
N GLY A 122 -20.27 17.86 -8.76
CA GLY A 122 -18.97 17.87 -9.44
C GLY A 122 -17.88 18.47 -8.56
N GLY A 123 -16.63 18.38 -9.04
CA GLY A 123 -15.45 18.92 -8.35
C GLY A 123 -14.30 17.93 -8.32
N PHE A 124 -13.51 18.00 -7.25
CA PHE A 124 -12.35 17.18 -7.02
C PHE A 124 -12.27 16.69 -5.58
N LEU A 125 -11.77 15.47 -5.37
CA LEU A 125 -11.57 14.84 -4.08
C LEU A 125 -10.31 13.97 -4.09
N SER A 126 -9.51 14.04 -3.03
CA SER A 126 -8.36 13.16 -2.81
C SER A 126 -8.75 12.10 -1.78
N LEU A 127 -8.89 10.85 -2.21
CA LEU A 127 -9.30 9.73 -1.38
C LEU A 127 -8.08 9.01 -0.78
N ASP A 128 -7.88 9.15 0.52
CA ASP A 128 -6.91 8.35 1.27
C ASP A 128 -7.55 7.02 1.70
N LEU A 129 -7.23 5.96 0.97
CA LEU A 129 -7.70 4.60 1.23
C LEU A 129 -6.58 3.70 1.77
N GLY A 130 -5.56 4.29 2.40
CA GLY A 130 -4.44 3.56 3.01
C GLY A 130 -3.31 3.19 2.04
N PHE A 131 -3.34 3.70 0.80
CA PHE A 131 -2.25 3.55 -0.18
C PHE A 131 -1.12 4.56 0.09
N ASP A 132 0.09 4.30 -0.44
CA ASP A 132 1.19 5.26 -0.36
C ASP A 132 0.88 6.61 -1.04
N LEU A 133 -0.03 6.60 -2.02
CA LEU A 133 -0.53 7.76 -2.72
C LEU A 133 -2.06 7.70 -2.76
N PRO A 134 -2.77 8.80 -2.49
CA PRO A 134 -4.22 8.82 -2.54
C PRO A 134 -4.76 8.62 -3.96
N ILE A 135 -6.00 8.14 -4.06
CA ILE A 135 -6.74 8.15 -5.33
C ILE A 135 -7.23 9.58 -5.57
N GLN A 136 -6.77 10.19 -6.64
CA GLN A 136 -7.24 11.50 -7.08
C GLN A 136 -8.50 11.31 -7.92
N LEU A 137 -9.62 11.90 -7.49
CA LEU A 137 -10.94 11.78 -8.13
C LEU A 137 -11.41 13.16 -8.60
N ALA A 138 -11.68 13.30 -9.88
CA ALA A 138 -12.30 14.48 -10.47
C ALA A 138 -13.61 14.09 -11.16
N ILE A 139 -14.69 14.84 -10.89
CA ILE A 139 -15.99 14.61 -11.49
C ILE A 139 -16.47 15.92 -12.11
N HIS A 140 -16.73 15.90 -13.41
CA HIS A 140 -17.42 16.98 -14.10
C HIS A 140 -18.89 16.60 -14.30
N ARG A 141 -19.80 17.42 -13.77
CA ARG A 141 -21.24 17.24 -13.97
C ARG A 141 -21.68 17.93 -15.24
N THR A 142 -22.31 17.17 -16.13
CA THR A 142 -22.78 17.70 -17.41
C THR A 142 -24.06 18.53 -17.17
N GLN A 143 -24.11 19.75 -17.71
CA GLN A 143 -25.28 20.62 -17.53
C GLN A 143 -26.40 20.34 -18.55
N THR A 144 -26.05 19.88 -19.75
CA THR A 144 -27.00 19.65 -20.85
C THR A 144 -27.73 18.30 -20.78
N ARG A 145 -27.24 17.37 -19.96
CA ARG A 145 -27.82 16.04 -19.73
C ARG A 145 -27.46 15.58 -18.32
N THR A 146 -28.36 14.84 -17.66
CA THR A 146 -28.07 14.25 -16.36
C THR A 146 -27.00 13.16 -16.49
N GLY A 147 -25.75 13.55 -16.24
CA GLY A 147 -24.59 12.68 -16.39
C GLY A 147 -23.34 13.29 -15.78
N VAL A 148 -22.38 12.42 -15.49
CA VAL A 148 -21.07 12.81 -14.98
C VAL A 148 -19.96 12.22 -15.84
N THR A 149 -18.91 13.00 -16.04
CA THR A 149 -17.63 12.54 -16.59
C THR A 149 -16.64 12.47 -15.44
N THR A 150 -16.13 11.28 -15.18
CA THR A 150 -15.25 10.99 -14.06
C THR A 150 -13.86 10.66 -14.56
N ILE A 151 -12.84 11.26 -13.94
CA ILE A 151 -11.44 10.89 -14.10
C ILE A 151 -10.91 10.56 -12.71
N MET A 152 -10.32 9.38 -12.55
CA MET A 152 -9.67 8.98 -11.30
C MET A 152 -8.30 8.38 -11.57
N SER A 153 -7.33 8.65 -10.69
CA SER A 153 -5.97 8.15 -10.87
C SER A 153 -5.26 7.85 -9.55
N ILE A 154 -4.34 6.91 -9.57
CA ILE A 154 -3.43 6.61 -8.46
C ILE A 154 -2.02 6.31 -8.97
N GLY A 155 -1.02 6.88 -8.28
CA GLY A 155 0.39 6.76 -8.64
C GLY A 155 0.95 7.99 -9.35
N VAL A 156 2.28 8.13 -9.36
CA VAL A 156 2.98 9.22 -10.06
C VAL A 156 3.72 8.77 -11.33
N LYS A 157 4.12 7.50 -11.40
CA LYS A 157 4.86 6.93 -12.54
C LYS A 157 4.02 5.83 -13.17
N ARG A 158 3.49 6.09 -14.37
CA ARG A 158 2.44 5.27 -15.02
C ARG A 158 1.20 5.15 -14.12
N PRO A 159 0.53 6.28 -13.82
CA PRO A 159 -0.66 6.26 -12.96
C PRO A 159 -1.71 5.33 -13.54
N ARG A 160 -2.27 4.48 -12.68
CA ARG A 160 -3.47 3.72 -13.05
C ARG A 160 -4.59 4.74 -13.11
N THR A 161 -5.19 4.91 -14.29
CA THR A 161 -6.16 5.97 -14.55
C THR A 161 -7.42 5.34 -15.12
N LYS A 162 -8.58 5.77 -14.64
CA LYS A 162 -9.88 5.44 -15.22
C LYS A 162 -10.58 6.74 -15.60
N CYS A 163 -11.11 6.76 -16.82
CA CYS A 163 -11.88 7.88 -17.35
C CYS A 163 -13.13 7.33 -18.01
N PHE A 164 -14.30 7.80 -17.61
CA PHE A 164 -15.57 7.36 -18.19
C PHE A 164 -16.64 8.42 -18.03
N THR A 165 -17.72 8.28 -18.80
CA THR A 165 -18.93 9.10 -18.65
C THR A 165 -20.12 8.18 -18.43
N VAL A 166 -20.96 8.50 -17.46
CA VAL A 166 -22.19 7.80 -17.17
C VAL A 166 -23.35 8.79 -17.11
N CYS A 167 -24.48 8.41 -17.69
CA CYS A 167 -25.73 9.15 -17.61
C CYS A 167 -26.73 8.37 -16.77
N GLY A 168 -27.59 9.04 -16.03
CA GLY A 168 -28.58 8.39 -15.17
C GLY A 168 -28.95 9.23 -13.95
N SER A 169 -29.59 8.59 -12.97
CA SER A 169 -29.86 9.22 -11.67
C SER A 169 -28.58 9.38 -10.85
N ASP A 170 -28.60 10.26 -9.85
CA ASP A 170 -27.45 10.46 -8.93
C ASP A 170 -26.99 9.15 -8.29
N VAL A 171 -27.93 8.26 -7.94
CA VAL A 171 -27.64 6.95 -7.36
C VAL A 171 -26.92 6.04 -8.36
N GLN A 172 -27.40 5.95 -9.60
CA GLN A 172 -26.76 5.11 -10.64
C GLN A 172 -25.36 5.62 -10.99
N MET A 173 -25.19 6.94 -11.07
CA MET A 173 -23.89 7.56 -11.32
C MET A 173 -22.93 7.28 -10.15
N TYR A 174 -23.41 7.41 -8.92
CA TYR A 174 -22.65 7.09 -7.72
C TYR A 174 -22.20 5.63 -7.66
N GLU A 175 -23.10 4.68 -7.90
CA GLU A 175 -22.77 3.25 -7.94
C GLU A 175 -21.62 2.96 -8.90
N LYS A 176 -21.65 3.55 -10.11
CA LYS A 176 -20.59 3.38 -11.11
C LYS A 176 -19.27 4.01 -10.71
N VAL A 177 -19.31 5.14 -10.01
CA VAL A 177 -18.12 5.78 -9.45
C VAL A 177 -17.51 4.93 -8.34
N VAL A 178 -18.32 4.43 -7.40
CA VAL A 178 -17.88 3.55 -6.31
C VAL A 178 -17.30 2.24 -6.84
N GLU A 179 -17.98 1.60 -7.79
CA GLU A 179 -17.49 0.39 -8.46
C GLU A 179 -16.09 0.64 -9.08
N SER A 180 -15.94 1.77 -9.77
CA SER A 180 -14.66 2.14 -10.40
C SER A 180 -13.55 2.43 -9.38
N ILE A 181 -13.88 3.09 -8.26
CA ILE A 181 -12.95 3.32 -7.14
C ILE A 181 -12.49 1.97 -6.57
N ASN A 182 -13.42 1.05 -6.32
CA ASN A 182 -13.11 -0.27 -5.78
C ASN A 182 -12.23 -1.08 -6.73
N HIS A 183 -12.50 -1.04 -8.04
CA HIS A 183 -11.62 -1.68 -9.00
C HIS A 183 -10.22 -1.05 -9.03
N LEU A 184 -10.13 0.28 -9.00
CA LEU A 184 -8.84 0.97 -8.98
C LEU A 184 -8.07 0.67 -7.68
N ALA A 185 -8.75 0.58 -6.54
CA ALA A 185 -8.18 0.20 -5.26
C ALA A 185 -7.70 -1.26 -5.26
N ALA A 186 -8.49 -2.19 -5.78
CA ALA A 186 -8.09 -3.60 -5.93
C ALA A 186 -6.86 -3.73 -6.82
N GLU A 187 -6.83 -3.02 -7.94
CA GLU A 187 -5.67 -2.94 -8.83
C GLU A 187 -4.43 -2.37 -8.12
N ALA A 188 -4.59 -1.29 -7.35
CA ALA A 188 -3.50 -0.63 -6.64
C ALA A 188 -3.02 -1.38 -5.39
N THR A 189 -3.79 -2.34 -4.90
CA THR A 189 -3.43 -3.15 -3.72
C THR A 189 -2.15 -3.95 -4.01
N PRO A 190 -1.10 -3.80 -3.18
CA PRO A 190 0.12 -4.56 -3.36
C PRO A 190 -0.15 -6.07 -3.27
N ALA A 191 0.40 -6.85 -4.21
CA ALA A 191 0.18 -8.31 -4.26
C ALA A 191 0.54 -9.02 -2.96
N ALA A 192 1.54 -8.52 -2.22
CA ALA A 192 1.94 -9.06 -0.92
C ALA A 192 0.86 -8.95 0.17
N HIS A 193 -0.11 -8.05 0.02
CA HIS A 193 -1.25 -7.88 0.93
C HIS A 193 -2.55 -8.49 0.39
N ALA A 194 -2.58 -8.89 -0.88
CA ALA A 194 -3.73 -9.56 -1.49
C ALA A 194 -3.75 -11.09 -1.21
N ALA A 195 -2.65 -11.66 -0.70
CA ALA A 195 -2.44 -13.09 -0.53
C ALA A 195 -3.24 -13.71 0.63
#